data_AF-A0A0M9AMC8-F1
#
_entry.id   AF-A0A0M9AMC8-F1
#
_cell.length_a   1.000
_cell.length_b   1.000
_cell.length_c   1.000
_cell.angle_alpha   90.00
_cell.angle_beta   90.00
_cell.angle_gamma   90.00
#
_symmetry.space_group_name_H-M   'P 1'
#
loop_
_entity.id
_entity.type
_entity.pdbx_description
1 polymer ?
#
loop_
_entity_poly.entity_id
_entity_poly.type
_entity_poly.pdbx_seq_one_letter_code
_entity_poly.pdbx_strand_id
1 'polypeptide(L)'
;MHDTIPVTILSGSLGAGKTTLLNHLLTEAGDRDIAVLVNDMGTVNVDAELIAEGSELDVDDGVAELSNGCICCELQDDLETAVVRLANDRDFDALVVESSGISEPAPVARLFTTESRVAALYRVDTLVTVLDTRLFLDAFAGETPERRGAVEASADEDGDDAAAADADRPLSDLMVEQVELSNVVLLNKADLCSDAELDEAEELVRALQPDAETVRTTFSQVDPDRLFDRGLFDQHEINDLPGWKRALAEAGHSHGGDGHDGEGDVDDTGHHDHHHPEDVYGVTSFTYRRRRPFHPERLAEALRDLPASVVRSKGTVWLAGTDCRVVVGQAGPSIRAEAQGPWIASLPEVEQDMYRSNRPNLDWHDEHGDRRTELVFIGTEYDEDAIRAALDDALVTDEEWTDGGSPTGPFPSEQGEETVIRSP
;
A
#
# COMPACT_ATOMS: atom_id res chain seq x y z
N MET A 1 -4.12 -22.10 -26.70
CA MET A 1 -3.92 -21.24 -25.52
C MET A 1 -5.28 -20.66 -25.26
N HIS A 2 -5.88 -20.94 -24.12
CA HIS A 2 -7.04 -20.15 -23.72
C HIS A 2 -6.45 -18.81 -23.29
N ASP A 3 -6.70 -17.74 -24.06
CA ASP A 3 -6.33 -16.39 -23.65
C ASP A 3 -7.19 -16.06 -22.44
N THR A 4 -6.54 -15.93 -21.28
CA THR A 4 -7.18 -15.44 -20.06
C THR A 4 -7.62 -14.01 -20.27
N ILE A 5 -8.82 -13.66 -19.85
CA ILE A 5 -9.36 -12.31 -20.04
C ILE A 5 -8.58 -11.31 -19.15
N PRO A 6 -8.05 -10.21 -19.70
CA PRO A 6 -7.35 -9.19 -18.91
C PRO A 6 -8.32 -8.48 -17.96
N VAL A 7 -7.86 -8.26 -16.73
CA VAL A 7 -8.63 -7.59 -15.67
C VAL A 7 -7.94 -6.31 -15.26
N THR A 8 -8.65 -5.19 -15.41
CA THR A 8 -8.25 -3.89 -14.87
C THR A 8 -8.98 -3.67 -13.55
N ILE A 9 -8.22 -3.52 -12.46
CA ILE A 9 -8.82 -3.22 -11.14
C ILE A 9 -8.75 -1.72 -10.92
N LEU A 10 -9.91 -1.13 -10.68
CA LEU A 10 -10.08 0.30 -10.46
C LEU A 10 -10.29 0.59 -8.97
N SER A 11 -9.40 1.39 -8.40
CA SER A 11 -9.47 1.84 -7.00
C SER A 11 -9.37 3.36 -6.88
N GLY A 12 -9.54 3.89 -5.66
CA GLY A 12 -9.51 5.33 -5.40
C GLY A 12 -10.57 5.74 -4.38
N SER A 13 -10.36 6.88 -3.71
CA SER A 13 -11.26 7.37 -2.67
C SER A 13 -12.69 7.68 -3.18
N LEU A 14 -13.65 7.76 -2.26
CA LEU A 14 -15.01 8.18 -2.59
C LEU A 14 -15.01 9.58 -3.22
N GLY A 15 -15.69 9.74 -4.35
CA GLY A 15 -15.75 11.02 -5.06
C GLY A 15 -14.50 11.37 -5.88
N ALA A 16 -13.51 10.49 -5.98
CA ALA A 16 -12.34 10.70 -6.83
C ALA A 16 -12.65 10.71 -8.34
N GLY A 17 -13.82 10.16 -8.74
CA GLY A 17 -14.25 10.09 -10.14
C GLY A 17 -14.11 8.71 -10.78
N LYS A 18 -14.17 7.62 -9.99
CA LYS A 18 -14.18 6.23 -10.48
C LYS A 18 -15.37 5.95 -11.40
N THR A 19 -16.59 6.26 -10.97
CA THR A 19 -17.81 6.14 -11.79
C THR A 19 -17.72 6.96 -13.08
N THR A 20 -17.15 8.16 -13.01
CA THR A 20 -16.89 9.00 -14.20
C THR A 20 -15.90 8.33 -15.15
N LEU A 21 -14.83 7.71 -14.61
CA LEU A 21 -13.89 6.95 -15.42
C LEU A 21 -14.58 5.76 -16.07
N LEU A 22 -15.36 4.97 -15.34
CA LEU A 22 -16.08 3.82 -15.90
C LEU A 22 -16.96 4.22 -17.08
N ASN A 23 -17.76 5.28 -16.93
CA ASN A 23 -18.59 5.80 -18.02
C ASN A 23 -17.76 6.26 -19.22
N HIS A 24 -16.64 6.95 -18.96
CA HIS A 24 -15.71 7.35 -20.00
C HIS A 24 -15.13 6.12 -20.74
N LEU A 25 -14.71 5.09 -20.02
CA LEU A 25 -14.18 3.86 -20.61
C LEU A 25 -15.23 3.09 -21.42
N LEU A 26 -16.47 3.00 -20.94
CA LEU A 26 -17.57 2.35 -21.66
C LEU A 26 -17.96 3.10 -22.94
N THR A 27 -17.85 4.42 -22.94
CA THR A 27 -18.21 5.25 -24.10
C THR A 27 -17.08 5.28 -25.14
N GLU A 28 -15.82 5.31 -24.70
CA GLU A 28 -14.64 5.49 -25.55
C GLU A 28 -13.87 4.18 -25.82
N ALA A 29 -14.45 3.01 -25.46
CA ALA A 29 -13.84 1.68 -25.61
C ALA A 29 -13.48 1.30 -27.06
N GLY A 30 -13.94 2.05 -28.05
CA GLY A 30 -13.81 1.72 -29.47
C GLY A 30 -14.59 0.46 -29.80
N ASP A 31 -13.91 -0.53 -30.38
CA ASP A 31 -14.51 -1.81 -30.78
C ASP A 31 -14.40 -2.90 -29.69
N ARG A 32 -13.94 -2.56 -28.47
CA ARG A 32 -13.76 -3.54 -27.38
C ARG A 32 -15.06 -3.79 -26.63
N ASP A 33 -15.38 -5.07 -26.43
CA ASP A 33 -16.45 -5.48 -25.53
C ASP A 33 -15.93 -5.53 -24.08
N ILE A 34 -16.34 -4.57 -23.25
CA ILE A 34 -15.89 -4.45 -21.86
C ILE A 34 -17.00 -4.85 -20.90
N ALA A 35 -16.70 -5.79 -20.00
CA ALA A 35 -17.56 -6.09 -18.87
C ALA A 35 -17.12 -5.31 -17.64
N VAL A 36 -18.07 -4.77 -16.87
CA VAL A 36 -17.80 -4.01 -15.65
C VAL A 36 -18.46 -4.69 -14.45
N LEU A 37 -17.70 -4.81 -13.37
CA LEU A 37 -18.18 -5.33 -12.09
C LEU A 37 -17.92 -4.29 -10.99
N VAL A 38 -18.99 -3.74 -10.44
CA VAL A 38 -18.94 -2.75 -9.35
C VAL A 38 -19.10 -3.46 -8.02
N ASN A 39 -18.06 -3.46 -7.20
CA ASN A 39 -18.06 -4.03 -5.86
C ASN A 39 -18.25 -2.91 -4.82
N ASP A 40 -19.46 -2.35 -4.73
CA ASP A 40 -19.81 -1.33 -3.72
C ASP A 40 -20.51 -1.93 -2.50
N MET A 41 -20.20 -1.40 -1.30
CA MET A 41 -20.78 -1.83 -0.01
C MET A 41 -21.98 -0.96 0.42
N GLY A 42 -22.52 -0.13 -0.48
CA GLY A 42 -23.72 0.67 -0.24
C GLY A 42 -25.02 -0.14 -0.37
N THR A 43 -26.02 0.13 0.49
CA THR A 43 -27.38 -0.43 0.35
C THR A 43 -28.16 0.13 -0.85
N VAL A 44 -27.56 1.09 -1.56
CA VAL A 44 -28.09 1.75 -2.77
C VAL A 44 -26.93 1.96 -3.73
N ASN A 45 -26.83 1.15 -4.79
CA ASN A 45 -25.81 1.28 -5.85
C ASN A 45 -26.15 2.45 -6.79
N VAL A 46 -25.98 3.68 -6.32
CA VAL A 46 -26.20 4.91 -7.12
C VAL A 46 -25.28 4.93 -8.36
N ASP A 47 -24.08 4.35 -8.24
CA ASP A 47 -23.10 4.30 -9.32
C ASP A 47 -23.55 3.46 -10.52
N ALA A 48 -24.22 2.33 -10.29
CA ALA A 48 -24.75 1.49 -11.36
C ALA A 48 -25.92 2.17 -12.11
N GLU A 49 -26.76 2.94 -11.41
CA GLU A 49 -27.86 3.70 -12.00
C GLU A 49 -27.37 4.87 -12.86
N LEU A 50 -26.32 5.57 -12.40
CA LEU A 50 -25.65 6.64 -13.16
C LEU A 50 -24.90 6.12 -14.40
N ILE A 51 -24.40 4.88 -14.37
CA ILE A 51 -23.79 4.23 -15.54
C ILE A 51 -24.86 3.93 -16.60
N ALA A 52 -26.02 3.41 -16.17
CA ALA A 52 -27.12 3.08 -17.09
C ALA A 52 -27.76 4.31 -17.77
N GLU A 53 -27.78 5.48 -17.11
CA GLU A 53 -28.38 6.70 -17.67
C GLU A 53 -27.47 7.46 -18.66
N GLY A 54 -26.15 7.31 -18.56
CA GLY A 54 -25.17 8.09 -19.34
C GLY A 54 -24.84 7.52 -20.73
N SER A 55 -25.23 6.27 -20.99
CA SER A 55 -24.92 5.55 -22.21
C SER A 55 -26.19 5.38 -23.06
N GLU A 56 -26.15 5.67 -24.37
CA GLU A 56 -27.21 5.27 -25.33
C GLU A 56 -27.19 3.75 -25.57
N LEU A 57 -27.22 2.95 -24.49
CA LEU A 57 -27.31 1.50 -24.57
C LEU A 57 -28.76 1.14 -24.85
N ASP A 58 -29.02 0.55 -26.02
CA ASP A 58 -30.15 -0.34 -26.18
C ASP A 58 -30.06 -1.38 -25.05
N VAL A 59 -31.10 -1.50 -24.22
CA VAL A 59 -31.22 -2.49 -23.13
C VAL A 59 -31.52 -3.89 -23.72
N ASP A 60 -30.72 -4.27 -24.72
CA ASP A 60 -30.58 -5.61 -25.28
C ASP A 60 -29.08 -5.76 -25.65
N ASP A 61 -28.37 -6.58 -24.88
CA ASP A 61 -26.97 -7.02 -25.09
C ASP A 61 -25.82 -6.01 -24.85
N GLY A 62 -25.75 -5.41 -23.66
CA GLY A 62 -24.55 -4.69 -23.17
C GLY A 62 -24.69 -4.25 -21.70
N VAL A 63 -24.54 -5.22 -20.78
CA VAL A 63 -24.85 -5.19 -19.33
C VAL A 63 -25.13 -3.82 -18.68
N ALA A 64 -26.42 -3.51 -18.59
CA ALA A 64 -27.06 -3.08 -17.35
C ALA A 64 -28.47 -3.71 -17.29
N GLU A 65 -28.70 -4.69 -16.41
CA GLU A 65 -30.07 -4.96 -15.96
C GLU A 65 -30.13 -5.18 -14.45
N LEU A 66 -30.43 -4.08 -13.75
CA LEU A 66 -31.12 -4.08 -12.47
C LEU A 66 -32.61 -4.38 -12.73
N SER A 67 -33.02 -5.63 -12.53
CA SER A 67 -34.45 -5.95 -12.39
C SER A 67 -34.65 -7.27 -11.64
N ASN A 68 -34.82 -7.12 -10.32
CA ASN A 68 -35.33 -8.07 -9.31
C ASN A 68 -34.30 -8.92 -8.55
N GLY A 69 -33.71 -8.31 -7.52
CA GLY A 69 -33.06 -9.02 -6.40
C GLY A 69 -31.62 -8.54 -6.21
N CYS A 70 -31.33 -7.98 -5.04
CA CYS A 70 -30.01 -7.51 -4.64
C CYS A 70 -28.90 -8.51 -5.03
N ILE A 71 -27.87 -8.03 -5.72
CA ILE A 71 -26.51 -8.58 -5.65
C ILE A 71 -25.67 -7.51 -4.94
N CYS A 72 -26.11 -7.15 -3.73
CA CYS A 72 -25.21 -6.67 -2.69
C CYS A 72 -25.20 -7.84 -1.70
N CYS A 73 -24.13 -8.61 -1.71
CA CYS A 73 -23.96 -9.73 -0.81
C CYS A 73 -22.55 -9.67 -0.20
N GLU A 74 -22.48 -10.10 1.05
CA GLU A 74 -21.38 -9.91 1.98
C GLU A 74 -20.05 -10.50 1.45
N LEU A 75 -18.95 -9.93 1.94
CA LEU A 75 -17.57 -10.06 1.47
C LEU A 75 -17.13 -11.42 0.86
N GLN A 76 -16.30 -11.29 -0.18
CA GLN A 76 -15.33 -12.25 -0.75
C GLN A 76 -15.90 -13.49 -1.48
N ASP A 77 -16.78 -14.28 -0.86
CA ASP A 77 -17.32 -15.50 -1.49
C ASP A 77 -18.25 -15.19 -2.70
N ASP A 78 -18.86 -14.00 -2.71
CA ASP A 78 -19.77 -13.56 -3.77
C ASP A 78 -19.06 -12.97 -5.00
N LEU A 79 -17.89 -12.34 -4.83
CA LEU A 79 -17.12 -11.76 -5.94
C LEU A 79 -16.54 -12.87 -6.84
N GLU A 80 -15.95 -13.92 -6.26
CA GLU A 80 -15.48 -15.09 -7.00
C GLU A 80 -16.62 -15.74 -7.81
N THR A 81 -17.78 -15.88 -7.18
CA THR A 81 -18.96 -16.46 -7.85
C THR A 81 -19.44 -15.58 -9.01
N ALA A 82 -19.47 -14.25 -8.83
CA ALA A 82 -19.88 -13.30 -9.86
C ALA A 82 -18.96 -13.35 -11.09
N VAL A 83 -17.64 -13.30 -10.89
CA VAL A 83 -16.67 -13.35 -12.00
C VAL A 83 -16.71 -14.70 -12.71
N VAL A 84 -16.85 -15.81 -11.99
CA VAL A 84 -16.97 -17.14 -12.63
C VAL A 84 -18.26 -17.24 -13.46
N ARG A 85 -19.39 -16.69 -12.99
CA ARG A 85 -20.63 -16.67 -13.79
C ARG A 85 -20.47 -15.83 -15.04
N LEU A 86 -19.90 -14.63 -14.91
CA LEU A 86 -19.69 -13.71 -16.02
C LEU A 86 -18.88 -14.35 -17.15
N ALA A 87 -17.78 -15.02 -16.83
CA ALA A 87 -16.96 -15.76 -17.80
C ALA A 87 -17.67 -16.93 -18.49
N ASN A 88 -18.71 -17.51 -17.88
CA ASN A 88 -19.43 -18.67 -18.45
C ASN A 88 -20.63 -18.24 -19.31
N ASP A 89 -21.23 -17.08 -19.02
CA ASP A 89 -22.50 -16.67 -19.61
C ASP A 89 -22.33 -15.66 -20.77
N ARG A 90 -21.14 -15.04 -20.89
CA ARG A 90 -20.85 -13.94 -21.84
C ARG A 90 -19.44 -14.03 -22.39
N ASP A 91 -19.26 -13.56 -23.62
CA ASP A 91 -17.98 -13.30 -24.25
C ASP A 91 -17.70 -11.78 -24.19
N PHE A 92 -16.48 -11.39 -23.79
CA PHE A 92 -16.01 -10.00 -23.73
C PHE A 92 -14.47 -9.98 -23.77
N ASP A 93 -13.91 -8.85 -24.19
CA ASP A 93 -12.47 -8.68 -24.40
C ASP A 93 -11.71 -8.30 -23.11
N ALA A 94 -12.37 -7.59 -22.18
CA ALA A 94 -11.75 -7.13 -20.93
C ALA A 94 -12.76 -7.03 -19.79
N LEU A 95 -12.28 -7.23 -18.55
CA LEU A 95 -13.04 -7.02 -17.32
C LEU A 95 -12.51 -5.81 -16.57
N VAL A 96 -13.38 -4.89 -16.17
CA VAL A 96 -13.08 -3.87 -15.17
C VAL A 96 -13.73 -4.24 -13.85
N VAL A 97 -12.96 -4.26 -12.77
CA VAL A 97 -13.48 -4.44 -11.41
C VAL A 97 -13.28 -3.16 -10.64
N GLU A 98 -14.37 -2.48 -10.28
CA GLU A 98 -14.32 -1.33 -9.37
C GLU A 98 -14.38 -1.83 -7.92
N SER A 99 -13.34 -1.50 -7.14
CA SER A 99 -13.36 -1.64 -5.69
C SER A 99 -14.08 -0.45 -5.03
N SER A 100 -14.80 -0.70 -3.94
CA SER A 100 -15.41 0.39 -3.16
C SER A 100 -14.40 1.48 -2.76
N GLY A 101 -14.88 2.72 -2.62
CA GLY A 101 -14.03 3.88 -2.32
C GLY A 101 -13.31 3.85 -0.97
N ILE A 102 -13.58 2.83 -0.16
CA ILE A 102 -12.96 2.54 1.14
C ILE A 102 -12.14 1.24 1.12
N SER A 103 -12.15 0.48 0.02
CA SER A 103 -11.52 -0.84 -0.05
C SER A 103 -10.07 -0.77 -0.53
N GLU A 104 -9.25 -1.68 0.00
CA GLU A 104 -7.87 -1.90 -0.43
C GLU A 104 -7.83 -2.69 -1.76
N PRO A 105 -6.93 -2.36 -2.70
CA PRO A 105 -6.85 -3.06 -3.99
C PRO A 105 -6.21 -4.46 -3.89
N ALA A 106 -5.35 -4.71 -2.89
CA ALA A 106 -4.65 -5.98 -2.73
C ALA A 106 -5.59 -7.19 -2.53
N PRO A 107 -6.58 -7.16 -1.62
CA PRO A 107 -7.54 -8.26 -1.47
C PRO A 107 -8.27 -8.62 -2.77
N VAL A 108 -8.66 -7.63 -3.56
CA VAL A 108 -9.33 -7.86 -4.87
C VAL A 108 -8.36 -8.51 -5.85
N ALA A 109 -7.13 -7.99 -5.97
CA ALA A 109 -6.10 -8.55 -6.85
C ALA A 109 -5.71 -9.99 -6.47
N ARG A 110 -5.75 -10.33 -5.18
CA ARG A 110 -5.46 -11.70 -4.67
C ARG A 110 -6.47 -12.74 -5.17
N LEU A 111 -7.73 -12.38 -5.41
CA LEU A 111 -8.75 -13.30 -5.93
C LEU A 111 -8.38 -13.85 -7.32
N PHE A 112 -7.75 -13.00 -8.14
CA PHE A 112 -7.35 -13.32 -9.51
C PHE A 112 -5.96 -13.96 -9.61
N THR A 113 -5.21 -14.02 -8.51
CA THR A 113 -3.81 -14.49 -8.48
C THR A 113 -3.56 -15.69 -7.58
N THR A 114 -4.55 -16.13 -6.83
CA THR A 114 -4.48 -17.40 -6.09
C THR A 114 -4.75 -18.58 -7.04
N GLU A 115 -4.43 -19.83 -6.68
CA GLU A 115 -4.82 -21.04 -7.46
C GLU A 115 -6.35 -21.30 -7.42
N SER A 116 -7.15 -20.24 -7.50
CA SER A 116 -8.61 -20.25 -7.58
C SER A 116 -9.07 -20.57 -9.01
N ARG A 117 -10.37 -20.85 -9.16
CA ARG A 117 -10.96 -21.04 -10.50
C ARG A 117 -10.91 -19.75 -11.33
N VAL A 118 -10.88 -18.59 -10.67
CA VAL A 118 -10.81 -17.27 -11.28
C VAL A 118 -9.49 -17.07 -12.01
N ALA A 119 -8.36 -17.45 -11.40
CA ALA A 119 -7.03 -17.30 -11.99
C ALA A 119 -6.81 -18.15 -13.26
N ALA A 120 -7.65 -19.17 -13.50
CA ALA A 120 -7.63 -19.95 -14.73
C ALA A 120 -8.39 -19.27 -15.90
N LEU A 121 -9.27 -18.32 -15.59
CA LEU A 121 -10.15 -17.63 -16.55
C LEU A 121 -9.66 -16.21 -16.85
N TYR A 122 -9.03 -15.59 -15.86
CA TYR A 122 -8.66 -14.18 -15.86
C TYR A 122 -7.19 -13.99 -15.53
N ARG A 123 -6.62 -12.87 -15.99
CA ARG A 123 -5.29 -12.39 -15.59
C ARG A 123 -5.41 -10.92 -15.20
N VAL A 124 -4.94 -10.56 -14.00
CA VAL A 124 -4.82 -9.14 -13.64
C VAL A 124 -3.82 -8.48 -14.58
N ASP A 125 -4.27 -7.42 -15.23
CA ASP A 125 -3.51 -6.69 -16.24
C ASP A 125 -2.91 -5.41 -15.68
N THR A 126 -3.76 -4.58 -15.06
CA THR A 126 -3.40 -3.24 -14.59
C THR A 126 -4.18 -2.90 -13.32
N LEU A 127 -3.50 -2.39 -12.30
CA LEU A 127 -4.09 -1.75 -11.13
C LEU A 127 -4.11 -0.23 -11.35
N VAL A 128 -5.31 0.36 -11.41
CA VAL A 128 -5.53 1.79 -11.66
C VAL A 128 -6.07 2.45 -10.40
N THR A 129 -5.45 3.54 -9.97
CA THR A 129 -5.95 4.35 -8.85
C THR A 129 -6.36 5.73 -9.34
N VAL A 130 -7.60 6.12 -9.07
CA VAL A 130 -8.11 7.47 -9.35
C VAL A 130 -8.01 8.29 -8.08
N LEU A 131 -7.22 9.37 -8.13
CA LEU A 131 -7.05 10.30 -7.03
C LEU A 131 -7.83 11.59 -7.28
N ASP A 132 -8.54 12.04 -6.26
CA ASP A 132 -8.89 13.45 -6.16
C ASP A 132 -7.62 14.22 -5.77
N THR A 133 -7.01 14.90 -6.73
CA THR A 133 -5.68 15.51 -6.55
C THR A 133 -5.67 16.58 -5.46
N ARG A 134 -6.75 17.37 -5.34
CA ARG A 134 -6.88 18.39 -4.29
C ARG A 134 -6.95 17.74 -2.92
N LEU A 135 -7.85 16.76 -2.78
CA LEU A 135 -8.04 16.05 -1.50
C LEU A 135 -6.79 15.30 -1.07
N PHE A 136 -6.05 14.74 -2.02
CA PHE A 136 -4.77 14.09 -1.79
C PHE A 136 -3.78 15.09 -1.19
N LEU A 137 -3.55 16.23 -1.84
CA LEU A 137 -2.64 17.28 -1.33
C LEU A 137 -3.06 17.78 0.05
N ASP A 138 -4.35 18.07 0.27
CA ASP A 138 -4.86 18.55 1.55
C ASP A 138 -4.60 17.54 2.69
N ALA A 139 -4.72 16.23 2.39
CA ALA A 139 -4.44 15.16 3.35
C ALA A 139 -2.96 15.07 3.76
N PHE A 140 -2.03 15.47 2.88
CA PHE A 140 -0.58 15.48 3.17
C PHE A 140 -0.06 16.84 3.67
N ALA A 141 -0.79 17.92 3.42
CA ALA A 141 -0.46 19.26 3.94
C ALA A 141 -0.75 19.43 5.44
N GLY A 142 -1.35 18.43 6.10
CA GLY A 142 -1.74 18.49 7.52
C GLY A 142 -3.03 19.29 7.78
N GLU A 143 -3.78 19.66 6.74
CA GLU A 143 -5.12 20.24 6.84
C GLU A 143 -6.16 19.12 6.81
N THR A 144 -6.31 18.37 7.90
CA THR A 144 -7.14 17.15 7.92
C THR A 144 -8.62 17.46 7.59
N PRO A 145 -9.18 16.94 6.49
CA PRO A 145 -10.63 16.87 6.33
C PRO A 145 -11.12 15.74 7.24
N GLU A 146 -11.77 16.08 8.35
CA GLU A 146 -12.43 15.08 9.19
C GLU A 146 -13.47 14.31 8.38
N ARG A 147 -13.49 12.96 8.53
CA ARG A 147 -14.50 12.07 7.95
C ARG A 147 -15.90 12.48 8.42
N ARG A 148 -16.62 13.26 7.61
CA ARG A 148 -18.05 13.55 7.87
C ARG A 148 -18.89 12.31 7.57
N GLY A 149 -19.14 11.51 8.60
CA GLY A 149 -19.92 10.27 8.47
C GLY A 149 -19.54 9.17 9.46
N ALA A 150 -18.53 9.37 10.33
CA ALA A 150 -18.44 8.61 11.55
C ALA A 150 -19.70 8.89 12.37
N VAL A 151 -20.72 8.04 12.20
CA VAL A 151 -21.78 7.91 13.19
C VAL A 151 -21.04 7.69 14.50
N GLU A 152 -21.30 8.52 15.50
CA GLU A 152 -20.96 8.22 16.88
C GLU A 152 -21.58 6.85 17.16
N ALA A 153 -20.79 5.79 16.98
CA ALA A 153 -21.17 4.44 17.35
C ALA A 153 -21.27 4.50 18.87
N SER A 154 -22.48 4.75 19.34
CA SER A 154 -22.87 4.48 20.71
C SER A 154 -22.36 3.07 21.02
N ALA A 155 -21.50 2.98 22.02
CA ALA A 155 -21.02 1.73 22.56
C ALA A 155 -22.22 0.86 22.98
N ASP A 156 -22.65 0.00 22.06
CA ASP A 156 -23.47 -1.16 22.37
C ASP A 156 -22.51 -2.36 22.35
N GLU A 157 -22.34 -2.97 23.52
CA GLU A 157 -21.28 -3.92 23.91
C GLU A 157 -21.32 -5.30 23.22
N ASP A 158 -21.97 -5.46 22.05
CA ASP A 158 -22.10 -6.77 21.40
C ASP A 158 -22.08 -6.62 19.86
N GLY A 159 -20.90 -6.54 19.25
CA GLY A 159 -20.75 -6.53 17.79
C GLY A 159 -19.31 -6.67 17.30
N ASP A 160 -19.07 -7.67 16.45
CA ASP A 160 -17.84 -8.10 15.77
C ASP A 160 -16.68 -7.08 15.69
N ASP A 161 -15.54 -7.42 16.33
CA ASP A 161 -14.33 -6.58 16.46
C ASP A 161 -13.66 -6.19 15.13
N ALA A 162 -13.98 -6.87 14.03
CA ALA A 162 -13.36 -6.61 12.72
C ALA A 162 -13.88 -5.35 12.01
N ALA A 163 -15.12 -4.92 12.29
CA ALA A 163 -15.73 -3.76 11.62
C ALA A 163 -15.45 -2.43 12.36
N ALA A 164 -15.11 -2.48 13.65
CA ALA A 164 -14.79 -1.30 14.45
C ALA A 164 -13.39 -0.73 14.13
N ALA A 165 -12.43 -1.57 13.71
CA ALA A 165 -11.07 -1.14 13.39
C ALA A 165 -10.97 -0.24 12.15
N ASP A 166 -11.93 -0.34 11.22
CA ASP A 166 -11.91 0.42 9.96
C ASP A 166 -12.48 1.84 10.09
N ALA A 167 -13.21 2.13 11.18
CA ALA A 167 -13.90 3.42 11.35
C ALA A 167 -12.96 4.58 11.76
N ASP A 168 -11.82 4.26 12.38
CA ASP A 168 -10.83 5.19 12.94
C ASP A 168 -9.56 5.37 12.08
N ARG A 169 -9.53 4.79 10.86
CA ARG A 169 -8.40 4.95 9.93
C ARG A 169 -8.43 6.33 9.27
N PRO A 170 -7.33 7.11 9.29
CA PRO A 170 -7.21 8.36 8.57
C PRO A 170 -7.33 8.15 7.06
N LEU A 171 -7.91 9.12 6.36
CA LEU A 171 -8.04 9.09 4.92
C LEU A 171 -6.68 9.01 4.20
N SER A 172 -5.63 9.60 4.77
CA SER A 172 -4.25 9.55 4.27
C SER A 172 -3.72 8.12 4.16
N ASP A 173 -4.01 7.26 5.15
CA ASP A 173 -3.53 5.88 5.18
C ASP A 173 -4.10 5.07 4.02
N LEU A 174 -5.41 5.18 3.79
CA LEU A 174 -6.08 4.52 2.68
C LEU A 174 -5.56 5.04 1.33
N MET A 175 -5.36 6.35 1.18
CA MET A 175 -4.84 6.94 -0.05
C MET A 175 -3.42 6.47 -0.37
N VAL A 176 -2.55 6.38 0.64
CA VAL A 176 -1.21 5.82 0.49
C VAL A 176 -1.27 4.37 0.00
N GLU A 177 -2.05 3.52 0.64
CA GLU A 177 -2.15 2.10 0.27
C GLU A 177 -2.70 1.89 -1.14
N GLN A 178 -3.68 2.72 -1.55
CA GLN A 178 -4.21 2.72 -2.89
C GLN A 178 -3.16 3.10 -3.93
N VAL A 179 -2.24 4.01 -3.62
CA VAL A 179 -1.14 4.43 -4.52
C VAL A 179 0.01 3.42 -4.53
N GLU A 180 0.38 2.85 -3.36
CA GLU A 180 1.49 1.89 -3.20
C GLU A 180 1.33 0.65 -4.10
N LEU A 181 0.10 0.30 -4.49
CA LEU A 181 -0.19 -0.88 -5.30
C LEU A 181 -0.52 -0.56 -6.77
N SER A 182 -0.59 0.72 -7.15
CA SER A 182 -1.00 1.10 -8.50
C SER A 182 0.09 0.82 -9.54
N ASN A 183 -0.34 0.38 -10.72
CA ASN A 183 0.46 0.48 -11.93
C ASN A 183 0.24 1.82 -12.65
N VAL A 184 -0.99 2.37 -12.56
CA VAL A 184 -1.35 3.66 -13.14
C VAL A 184 -2.09 4.50 -12.11
N VAL A 185 -1.69 5.76 -11.95
CA VAL A 185 -2.35 6.73 -11.06
C VAL A 185 -2.92 7.87 -11.88
N LEU A 186 -4.24 8.04 -11.84
CA LEU A 186 -4.92 9.18 -12.45
C LEU A 186 -5.05 10.31 -11.41
N LEU A 187 -4.29 11.38 -11.61
CA LEU A 187 -4.44 12.65 -10.88
C LEU A 187 -5.67 13.37 -11.44
N ASN A 188 -6.85 13.01 -10.96
CA ASN A 188 -8.12 13.55 -11.43
C ASN A 188 -8.46 14.88 -10.74
N LYS A 189 -9.38 15.63 -11.35
CA LYS A 189 -9.75 17.00 -10.97
C LYS A 189 -8.56 17.95 -11.05
N ALA A 190 -7.70 17.75 -12.04
CA ALA A 190 -6.52 18.59 -12.24
C ALA A 190 -6.88 20.07 -12.48
N ASP A 191 -8.12 20.35 -12.92
CA ASP A 191 -8.67 21.70 -13.08
C ASP A 191 -8.88 22.46 -11.76
N LEU A 192 -8.85 21.77 -10.61
CA LEU A 192 -8.94 22.37 -9.28
C LEU A 192 -7.58 22.68 -8.66
N CYS A 193 -6.49 22.34 -9.34
CA CYS A 193 -5.12 22.49 -8.87
C CYS A 193 -4.33 23.42 -9.81
N SER A 194 -3.38 24.15 -9.24
CA SER A 194 -2.36 24.89 -10.00
C SER A 194 -1.30 23.93 -10.54
N ASP A 195 -0.51 24.38 -11.53
CA ASP A 195 0.57 23.55 -12.10
C ASP A 195 1.57 23.11 -11.01
N ALA A 196 1.89 23.98 -10.05
CA ALA A 196 2.79 23.66 -8.94
C ALA A 196 2.22 22.59 -8.00
N GLU A 197 0.92 22.65 -7.70
CA GLU A 197 0.23 21.63 -6.88
C GLU A 197 0.14 20.28 -7.62
N LEU A 198 -0.03 20.31 -8.94
CA LEU A 198 -0.01 19.08 -9.75
C LEU A 198 1.38 18.45 -9.79
N ASP A 199 2.43 19.27 -9.91
CA ASP A 199 3.81 18.80 -9.84
C ASP A 199 4.10 18.17 -8.46
N GLU A 200 3.68 18.82 -7.36
CA GLU A 200 3.78 18.28 -6.00
C GLU A 200 3.03 16.94 -5.83
N ALA A 201 1.82 16.82 -6.38
CA ALA A 201 1.07 15.56 -6.32
C ALA A 201 1.77 14.43 -7.09
N GLU A 202 2.36 14.71 -8.26
CA GLU A 202 3.15 13.74 -9.01
C GLU A 202 4.41 13.31 -8.26
N GLU A 203 5.04 14.24 -7.53
CA GLU A 203 6.19 13.95 -6.68
C GLU A 203 5.84 13.01 -5.53
N LEU A 204 4.75 13.30 -4.82
CA LEU A 204 4.24 12.44 -3.76
C LEU A 204 3.87 11.05 -4.28
N VAL A 205 3.17 10.96 -5.42
CA VAL A 205 2.83 9.66 -6.03
C VAL A 205 4.07 8.88 -6.40
N ARG A 206 5.06 9.50 -7.05
CA ARG A 206 6.32 8.85 -7.44
C ARG A 206 7.12 8.38 -6.24
N ALA A 207 7.07 9.12 -5.14
CA ALA A 207 7.73 8.73 -3.90
C ALA A 207 7.07 7.51 -3.25
N LEU A 208 5.74 7.41 -3.32
CA LEU A 208 4.98 6.28 -2.80
C LEU A 208 5.07 5.04 -3.71
N GLN A 209 5.06 5.25 -5.03
CA GLN A 209 5.13 4.20 -6.04
C GLN A 209 5.91 4.68 -7.28
N PRO A 210 7.23 4.46 -7.33
CA PRO A 210 8.11 4.96 -8.39
C PRO A 210 7.78 4.47 -9.79
N ASP A 211 7.23 3.25 -9.91
CA ASP A 211 6.94 2.61 -11.19
C ASP A 211 5.54 2.92 -11.73
N ALA A 212 4.71 3.63 -10.95
CA ALA A 212 3.37 3.99 -11.41
C ALA A 212 3.43 5.03 -12.53
N GLU A 213 2.77 4.72 -13.64
CA GLU A 213 2.49 5.69 -14.69
C GLU A 213 1.49 6.72 -14.15
N THR A 214 1.90 7.99 -14.06
CA THR A 214 1.02 9.05 -13.56
C THR A 214 0.38 9.84 -14.70
N VAL A 215 -0.92 10.12 -14.61
CA VAL A 215 -1.70 10.81 -15.64
C VAL A 215 -2.58 11.91 -15.03
N ARG A 216 -2.33 13.16 -15.43
CA ARG A 216 -3.23 14.29 -15.10
C ARG A 216 -4.52 14.16 -15.90
N THR A 217 -5.66 14.21 -15.23
CA THR A 217 -6.99 14.09 -15.86
C THR A 217 -7.97 15.10 -15.29
N THR A 218 -8.95 15.48 -16.11
CA THR A 218 -10.11 16.28 -15.72
C THR A 218 -11.35 15.49 -16.12
N PHE A 219 -12.27 15.28 -15.18
CA PHE A 219 -13.41 14.36 -15.35
C PHE A 219 -13.00 12.95 -15.80
N SER A 220 -11.86 12.46 -15.29
CA SER A 220 -11.33 11.12 -15.59
C SER A 220 -11.10 10.84 -17.07
N GLN A 221 -11.00 11.88 -17.91
CA GLN A 221 -10.75 11.70 -19.33
C GLN A 221 -9.32 11.22 -19.57
N VAL A 222 -9.20 9.98 -20.04
CA VAL A 222 -7.94 9.32 -20.36
C VAL A 222 -8.13 8.40 -21.55
N ASP A 223 -7.09 8.20 -22.35
CA ASP A 223 -7.12 7.20 -23.42
C ASP A 223 -7.25 5.79 -22.81
N PRO A 224 -8.31 5.02 -23.14
CA PRO A 224 -8.47 3.65 -22.64
C PRO A 224 -7.28 2.73 -22.93
N ASP A 225 -6.52 2.98 -23.99
CA ASP A 225 -5.30 2.23 -24.34
C ASP A 225 -4.16 2.42 -23.33
N ARG A 226 -4.30 3.36 -22.38
CA ARG A 226 -3.40 3.50 -21.24
C ARG A 226 -3.77 2.61 -20.06
N LEU A 227 -5.00 2.06 -20.02
CA LEU A 227 -5.51 1.30 -18.87
C LEU A 227 -5.78 -0.18 -19.17
N PHE A 228 -5.93 -0.55 -20.45
CA PHE A 228 -6.28 -1.91 -20.87
C PHE A 228 -5.14 -2.63 -21.59
N ASP A 229 -5.02 -3.93 -21.32
CA ASP A 229 -4.09 -4.88 -21.95
C ASP A 229 -2.63 -4.40 -21.98
N ARG A 230 -2.18 -3.83 -20.86
CA ARG A 230 -0.83 -3.27 -20.71
C ARG A 230 0.17 -4.29 -20.15
N GLY A 231 -0.31 -5.32 -19.46
CA GLY A 231 0.50 -6.31 -18.77
C GLY A 231 1.45 -5.71 -17.73
N LEU A 232 1.04 -4.63 -17.06
CA LEU A 232 1.88 -3.91 -16.09
C LEU A 232 1.94 -4.60 -14.73
N PHE A 233 0.98 -5.45 -14.44
CA PHE A 233 0.88 -6.11 -13.15
C PHE A 233 1.84 -7.31 -13.01
N ASP A 234 2.65 -7.30 -11.96
CA ASP A 234 3.44 -8.45 -11.51
C ASP A 234 2.82 -9.08 -10.26
N GLN A 235 2.44 -10.35 -10.36
CA GLN A 235 1.86 -11.13 -9.28
C GLN A 235 2.78 -11.29 -8.06
N HIS A 236 4.11 -11.27 -8.25
CA HIS A 236 5.07 -11.37 -7.14
C HIS A 236 5.02 -10.13 -6.24
N GLU A 237 4.56 -8.99 -6.77
CA GLU A 237 4.53 -7.71 -6.07
C GLU A 237 3.33 -7.57 -5.12
N ILE A 238 2.23 -8.30 -5.32
CA ILE A 238 1.06 -8.24 -4.39
C ILE A 238 1.37 -8.84 -3.02
N ASN A 239 2.15 -9.93 -3.01
CA ASN A 239 2.52 -10.63 -1.79
C ASN A 239 3.65 -9.93 -1.05
N ASP A 240 4.46 -9.18 -1.79
CA ASP A 240 5.61 -8.44 -1.32
C ASP A 240 5.45 -6.96 -1.71
N LEU A 241 4.72 -6.22 -0.86
CA LEU A 241 4.46 -4.78 -0.93
C LEU A 241 5.52 -3.98 -1.75
N PRO A 242 5.20 -3.40 -2.93
CA PRO A 242 6.15 -3.28 -4.04
C PRO A 242 7.15 -2.10 -3.96
N GLY A 243 6.76 -0.95 -3.41
CA GLY A 243 7.58 0.27 -3.47
C GLY A 243 8.77 0.30 -2.51
N TRP A 244 8.51 0.14 -1.21
CA TRP A 244 9.55 0.23 -0.17
C TRP A 244 10.60 -0.89 -0.23
N LYS A 245 10.24 -2.11 -0.66
CA LYS A 245 11.22 -3.20 -0.82
C LYS A 245 12.25 -2.91 -1.90
N ARG A 246 11.91 -2.16 -2.97
CA ARG A 246 12.89 -1.71 -3.96
C ARG A 246 13.84 -0.67 -3.38
N ALA A 247 13.32 0.33 -2.66
CA ALA A 247 14.16 1.28 -1.91
C ALA A 247 15.10 0.56 -0.91
N LEU A 248 14.62 -0.51 -0.25
CA LEU A 248 15.43 -1.38 0.61
C LEU A 248 16.47 -2.20 -0.18
N ALA A 249 16.13 -2.71 -1.36
CA ALA A 249 17.01 -3.52 -2.20
C ALA A 249 18.14 -2.69 -2.83
N GLU A 250 17.83 -1.49 -3.32
CA GLU A 250 18.79 -0.54 -3.88
C GLU A 250 19.79 -0.05 -2.82
N ALA A 251 19.32 0.22 -1.60
CA ALA A 251 20.18 0.51 -0.45
C ALA A 251 21.06 -0.68 0.01
N GLY A 252 20.76 -1.91 -0.43
CA GLY A 252 21.53 -3.12 -0.11
C GLY A 252 22.74 -3.37 -1.01
N HIS A 253 22.93 -2.58 -2.07
CA HIS A 253 24.02 -2.76 -3.03
C HIS A 253 25.27 -1.89 -2.79
N SER A 254 25.31 -1.11 -1.71
CA SER A 254 26.56 -0.47 -1.26
C SER A 254 27.27 -1.34 -0.21
N HIS A 255 28.52 -1.73 -0.53
CA HIS A 255 29.47 -2.49 0.29
C HIS A 255 29.41 -4.03 0.25
N GLY A 256 29.65 -4.59 -0.94
CA GLY A 256 30.28 -5.91 -1.07
C GLY A 256 31.54 -5.80 -1.93
N GLY A 257 32.70 -5.62 -1.30
CA GLY A 257 33.99 -5.50 -1.99
C GLY A 257 35.10 -6.21 -1.23
N ASP A 258 35.49 -7.37 -1.75
CA ASP A 258 36.51 -8.29 -1.28
C ASP A 258 37.89 -7.66 -1.03
N GLY A 259 38.65 -8.33 -0.15
CA GLY A 259 39.90 -7.84 0.41
C GLY A 259 41.08 -7.67 -0.55
N HIS A 260 41.99 -6.79 -0.14
CA HIS A 260 43.41 -6.89 -0.43
C HIS A 260 44.23 -6.21 0.67
N ASP A 261 45.23 -6.95 1.17
CA ASP A 261 46.24 -6.51 2.13
C ASP A 261 47.04 -5.29 1.62
N GLY A 262 47.31 -4.32 2.49
CA GLY A 262 48.26 -3.24 2.22
C GLY A 262 48.31 -2.18 3.32
N GLU A 263 49.40 -2.18 4.10
CA GLU A 263 49.72 -1.17 5.11
C GLU A 263 49.89 0.24 4.52
N GLY A 264 49.41 1.28 5.22
CA GLY A 264 49.79 2.67 4.98
C GLY A 264 48.81 3.69 5.54
N ASP A 265 49.22 4.40 6.61
CA ASP A 265 48.62 5.65 7.09
C ASP A 265 48.36 6.65 5.95
N VAL A 266 47.21 7.34 5.96
CA VAL A 266 47.03 8.81 5.79
C VAL A 266 45.55 9.15 6.06
N ASP A 267 45.32 10.18 6.89
CA ASP A 267 44.06 10.89 7.10
C ASP A 267 43.38 11.28 5.77
N ASP A 268 42.11 10.88 5.58
CA ASP A 268 41.20 11.64 4.71
C ASP A 268 39.76 11.53 5.21
N THR A 269 39.24 12.66 5.67
CA THR A 269 37.83 12.91 5.95
C THR A 269 37.06 12.96 4.62
N GLY A 270 36.65 11.79 4.13
CA GLY A 270 35.77 11.67 2.97
C GLY A 270 34.31 11.51 3.39
N HIS A 271 33.54 12.58 3.37
CA HIS A 271 32.08 12.50 3.28
C HIS A 271 31.73 11.73 2.01
N HIS A 272 31.25 10.50 2.14
CA HIS A 272 30.68 9.76 1.01
C HIS A 272 29.25 10.25 0.81
N ASP A 273 29.14 11.26 -0.04
CA ASP A 273 27.88 11.71 -0.64
C ASP A 273 27.30 10.57 -1.47
N HIS A 274 26.31 9.86 -0.90
CA HIS A 274 25.44 8.97 -1.66
C HIS A 274 24.38 9.83 -2.35
N HIS A 275 24.73 10.50 -3.45
CA HIS A 275 23.74 11.09 -4.33
C HIS A 275 23.01 9.97 -5.06
N HIS A 276 21.81 9.67 -4.59
CA HIS A 276 20.87 8.84 -5.29
C HIS A 276 20.35 9.58 -6.55
N PRO A 277 19.94 8.91 -7.64
CA PRO A 277 19.46 9.56 -8.88
C PRO A 277 18.15 10.38 -8.75
N GLU A 278 17.69 10.64 -7.51
CA GLU A 278 16.38 11.14 -7.10
C GLU A 278 16.40 12.66 -6.80
N ASP A 279 17.54 13.33 -6.99
CA ASP A 279 17.77 14.77 -6.78
C ASP A 279 16.97 15.73 -7.70
N VAL A 280 16.03 15.23 -8.50
CA VAL A 280 15.37 16.04 -9.54
C VAL A 280 14.13 16.78 -9.01
N TYR A 281 13.54 16.36 -7.89
CA TYR A 281 12.23 16.86 -7.46
C TYR A 281 12.02 17.01 -5.93
N GLY A 282 13.07 16.99 -5.10
CA GLY A 282 12.99 17.36 -3.67
C GLY A 282 12.38 16.33 -2.71
N VAL A 283 11.85 15.21 -3.20
CA VAL A 283 11.48 14.04 -2.39
C VAL A 283 12.62 13.04 -2.35
N THR A 284 13.04 12.65 -1.15
CA THR A 284 14.12 11.67 -0.94
C THR A 284 13.63 10.51 -0.09
N SER A 285 14.25 9.34 -0.26
CA SER A 285 14.01 8.19 0.62
C SER A 285 15.32 7.71 1.25
N PHE A 286 15.25 7.21 2.47
CA PHE A 286 16.38 6.50 3.08
C PHE A 286 15.92 5.29 3.87
N THR A 287 16.85 4.34 4.00
CA THR A 287 16.64 3.12 4.78
C THR A 287 17.43 3.15 6.08
N TYR A 288 16.78 2.78 7.18
CA TYR A 288 17.38 2.51 8.48
C TYR A 288 17.40 1.01 8.77
N ARG A 289 18.60 0.44 8.91
CA ARG A 289 18.81 -0.97 9.28
C ARG A 289 19.63 -1.09 10.55
N ARG A 290 19.20 -1.92 11.49
CA ARG A 290 19.97 -2.29 12.70
C ARG A 290 19.72 -3.72 13.12
N ARG A 291 20.78 -4.40 13.57
CA ARG A 291 20.73 -5.70 14.26
C ARG A 291 20.86 -5.52 15.77
N ARG A 292 20.02 -4.65 16.30
CA ARG A 292 19.88 -4.36 17.73
C ARG A 292 18.43 -3.94 17.96
N PRO A 293 17.74 -4.45 18.98
CA PRO A 293 16.35 -4.09 19.19
C PRO A 293 16.25 -2.68 19.76
N PHE A 294 15.09 -2.09 19.55
CA PHE A 294 14.71 -0.87 20.23
C PHE A 294 14.20 -1.13 21.64
N HIS A 295 14.38 -0.14 22.50
CA HIS A 295 13.56 -0.01 23.69
C HIS A 295 12.16 0.47 23.26
N PRO A 296 11.08 -0.27 23.58
CA PRO A 296 9.73 0.05 23.12
C PRO A 296 9.29 1.50 23.39
N GLU A 297 9.44 2.02 24.61
CA GLU A 297 9.02 3.41 24.88
C GLU A 297 9.81 4.46 24.08
N ARG A 298 11.14 4.33 24.01
CA ARG A 298 11.99 5.29 23.28
C ARG A 298 11.72 5.28 21.78
N LEU A 299 11.43 4.11 21.20
CA LEU A 299 11.02 4.06 19.79
C LEU A 299 9.68 4.76 19.59
N ALA A 300 8.71 4.54 20.49
CA ALA A 300 7.41 5.20 20.38
C ALA A 300 7.54 6.73 20.47
N GLU A 301 8.40 7.24 21.35
CA GLU A 301 8.75 8.67 21.42
C GLU A 301 9.39 9.16 20.10
N ALA A 302 10.42 8.47 19.60
CA ALA A 302 11.09 8.83 18.35
C ALA A 302 10.13 8.84 17.15
N LEU A 303 9.20 7.88 17.06
CA LEU A 303 8.18 7.84 16.02
C LEU A 303 7.18 9.00 16.15
N ARG A 304 6.71 9.32 17.37
CA ARG A 304 5.78 10.45 17.58
C ARG A 304 6.40 11.78 17.17
N ASP A 305 7.70 11.94 17.42
CA ASP A 305 8.46 13.16 17.14
C ASP A 305 8.98 13.26 15.69
N LEU A 306 8.61 12.32 14.81
CA LEU A 306 8.96 12.41 13.39
C LEU A 306 8.43 13.73 12.79
N PRO A 307 9.27 14.42 12.00
CA PRO A 307 8.90 15.71 11.43
C PRO A 307 7.81 15.51 10.36
N ALA A 308 6.96 16.52 10.19
CA ALA A 308 5.87 16.48 9.19
C ALA A 308 6.38 16.37 7.74
N SER A 309 7.66 16.70 7.51
CA SER A 309 8.36 16.47 6.25
C SER A 309 8.51 15.00 5.89
N VAL A 310 8.45 14.08 6.86
CA VAL A 310 8.34 12.64 6.60
C VAL A 310 6.88 12.35 6.30
N VAL A 311 6.61 12.09 5.03
CA VAL A 311 5.28 11.82 4.48
C VAL A 311 4.87 10.37 4.74
N ARG A 312 5.87 9.48 4.75
CA ARG A 312 5.68 8.03 4.89
C ARG A 312 6.87 7.42 5.61
N SER A 313 6.58 6.50 6.52
CA SER A 313 7.57 5.53 7.00
C SER A 313 6.96 4.15 7.15
N LYS A 314 7.65 3.10 6.70
CA LYS A 314 7.16 1.72 6.80
C LYS A 314 8.30 0.80 7.13
N GLY A 315 8.02 -0.24 7.88
CA GLY A 315 8.93 -1.38 7.92
C GLY A 315 8.78 -2.23 9.16
N THR A 316 9.71 -3.15 9.31
CA THR A 316 9.74 -4.08 10.42
C THR A 316 10.67 -3.55 11.50
N VAL A 317 10.22 -3.61 12.75
CA VAL A 317 11.04 -3.25 13.92
C VAL A 317 11.29 -4.46 14.80
N TRP A 318 12.52 -4.58 15.27
CA TRP A 318 12.87 -5.50 16.34
C TRP A 318 12.77 -4.77 17.68
N LEU A 319 11.88 -5.25 18.56
CA LEU A 319 11.64 -4.67 19.88
C LEU A 319 12.22 -5.57 20.97
N ALA A 320 12.78 -4.98 22.00
CA ALA A 320 13.20 -5.70 23.19
C ALA A 320 11.97 -6.13 24.01
N GLY A 321 12.05 -7.30 24.64
CA GLY A 321 10.96 -7.83 25.48
C GLY A 321 9.85 -8.56 24.73
N THR A 322 9.93 -8.67 23.40
CA THR A 322 8.98 -9.46 22.58
C THR A 322 9.70 -10.32 21.55
N ASP A 323 9.15 -11.51 21.30
CA ASP A 323 9.57 -12.39 20.21
C ASP A 323 8.76 -12.15 18.93
N CYS A 324 7.81 -11.22 18.96
CA CYS A 324 7.02 -10.86 17.80
C CYS A 324 7.73 -9.84 16.92
N ARG A 325 7.58 -10.03 15.62
CA ARG A 325 7.89 -9.06 14.59
C ARG A 325 6.77 -8.03 14.56
N VAL A 326 7.12 -6.76 14.70
CA VAL A 326 6.17 -5.65 14.62
C VAL A 326 6.43 -4.89 13.33
N VAL A 327 5.36 -4.59 12.60
CA VAL A 327 5.39 -3.71 11.42
C VAL A 327 4.88 -2.35 11.83
N VAL A 328 5.67 -1.32 11.56
CA VAL A 328 5.29 0.08 11.74
C VAL A 328 4.89 0.64 10.38
N GLY A 329 3.80 1.39 10.34
CA GLY A 329 3.34 2.14 9.18
C GLY A 329 2.90 3.54 9.57
N GLN A 330 3.47 4.54 8.92
CA GLN A 330 3.04 5.94 8.96
C GLN A 330 2.48 6.34 7.61
N ALA A 331 1.32 6.99 7.58
CA ALA A 331 0.84 7.72 6.40
C ALA A 331 0.30 9.09 6.82
N GLY A 332 0.89 10.15 6.25
CA GLY A 332 0.65 11.51 6.74
C GLY A 332 1.02 11.64 8.23
N PRO A 333 0.17 12.23 9.08
CA PRO A 333 0.48 12.45 10.49
C PRO A 333 0.30 11.21 11.39
N SER A 334 -0.36 10.16 10.91
CA SER A 334 -0.70 9.00 11.73
C SER A 334 0.36 7.91 11.64
N ILE A 335 0.63 7.23 12.77
CA ILE A 335 1.56 6.11 12.87
C ILE A 335 0.89 4.96 13.62
N ARG A 336 0.89 3.78 13.01
CA ARG A 336 0.37 2.52 13.55
C ARG A 336 1.47 1.47 13.64
N ALA A 337 1.27 0.52 14.55
CA ALA A 337 2.12 -0.64 14.70
C ALA A 337 1.27 -1.91 14.85
N GLU A 338 1.59 -2.94 14.08
CA GLU A 338 0.89 -4.22 14.06
C GLU A 338 1.86 -5.38 14.34
N ALA A 339 1.47 -6.30 15.22
CA ALA A 339 2.24 -7.51 15.49
C ALA A 339 1.91 -8.60 14.46
N GLN A 340 2.89 -8.98 13.65
CA GLN A 340 2.71 -9.90 12.51
C GLN A 340 3.02 -11.37 12.85
N GLY A 341 3.43 -11.67 14.08
CA GLY A 341 3.79 -13.00 14.56
C GLY A 341 5.28 -13.14 14.90
N PRO A 342 5.73 -14.31 15.37
CA PRO A 342 7.08 -14.49 15.90
C PRO A 342 8.16 -14.37 14.82
N TRP A 343 9.36 -13.94 15.22
CA TRP A 343 10.57 -14.09 14.40
C TRP A 343 10.82 -15.57 14.10
N ILE A 344 11.37 -15.89 12.91
CA ILE A 344 11.71 -17.28 12.58
C ILE A 344 12.70 -17.81 13.62
N ALA A 345 13.64 -16.98 14.06
CA ALA A 345 14.61 -17.30 15.09
C ALA A 345 14.02 -17.56 16.49
N SER A 346 12.72 -17.34 16.70
CA SER A 346 11.98 -17.70 17.92
C SER A 346 11.24 -19.05 17.80
N LEU A 347 11.18 -19.64 16.59
CA LEU A 347 10.49 -20.91 16.34
C LEU A 347 11.33 -22.13 16.75
N PRO A 348 10.74 -23.34 16.87
CA PRO A 348 11.50 -24.57 17.02
C PRO A 348 12.48 -24.80 15.87
N GLU A 349 13.66 -25.39 16.15
CA GLU A 349 14.76 -25.59 15.17
C GLU A 349 14.30 -26.26 13.86
N VAL A 350 13.40 -27.24 13.96
CA VAL A 350 12.82 -27.94 12.79
C VAL A 350 12.05 -26.98 11.86
N GLU A 351 11.33 -26.02 12.43
CA GLU A 351 10.60 -25.00 11.66
C GLU A 351 11.56 -23.97 11.08
N GLN A 352 12.58 -23.56 11.85
CA GLN A 352 13.63 -22.68 11.34
C GLN A 352 14.30 -23.26 10.09
N ASP A 353 14.70 -24.53 10.14
CA ASP A 353 15.33 -25.23 9.03
C ASP A 353 14.41 -25.33 7.81
N MET A 354 13.11 -25.57 8.03
CA MET A 354 12.11 -25.57 6.96
C MET A 354 12.02 -24.20 6.28
N TYR A 355 11.92 -23.11 7.06
CA TYR A 355 11.87 -21.75 6.51
C TYR A 355 13.15 -21.40 5.75
N ARG A 356 14.33 -21.72 6.30
CA ARG A 356 15.62 -21.47 5.65
C ARG A 356 15.80 -22.26 4.36
N SER A 357 15.31 -23.49 4.32
CA SER A 357 15.36 -24.34 3.12
C SER A 357 14.45 -23.81 2.00
N ASN A 358 13.28 -23.27 2.36
CA ASN A 358 12.31 -22.72 1.40
C ASN A 358 12.62 -21.27 1.00
N ARG A 359 13.49 -20.56 1.73
CA ARG A 359 13.87 -19.16 1.49
C ARG A 359 15.39 -19.03 1.41
N PRO A 360 16.01 -19.41 0.28
CA PRO A 360 17.47 -19.43 0.14
C PRO A 360 18.13 -18.04 0.25
N ASN A 361 17.35 -16.96 0.05
CA ASN A 361 17.81 -15.58 0.16
C ASN A 361 17.45 -14.92 1.51
N LEU A 362 17.03 -15.70 2.52
CA LEU A 362 16.74 -15.17 3.85
C LEU A 362 18.04 -14.68 4.52
N ASP A 363 18.11 -13.39 4.84
CA ASP A 363 19.25 -12.83 5.57
C ASP A 363 19.24 -13.32 7.02
N TRP A 364 20.20 -14.20 7.35
CA TRP A 364 20.29 -14.90 8.63
C TRP A 364 21.59 -14.57 9.34
N HIS A 365 21.49 -14.08 10.58
CA HIS A 365 22.64 -13.86 11.47
C HIS A 365 22.86 -15.04 12.40
N ASP A 366 24.11 -15.38 12.67
CA ASP A 366 24.46 -16.57 13.47
C ASP A 366 23.89 -16.51 14.89
N GLU A 367 23.87 -15.33 15.51
CA GLU A 367 23.42 -15.17 16.90
C GLU A 367 21.94 -14.79 17.05
N HIS A 368 21.33 -14.19 16.02
CA HIS A 368 20.02 -13.54 16.14
C HIS A 368 19.01 -14.02 15.09
N GLY A 369 19.46 -14.86 14.15
CA GLY A 369 18.71 -15.33 13.01
C GLY A 369 18.20 -14.20 12.14
N ASP A 370 16.90 -14.21 11.86
CA ASP A 370 16.22 -13.23 11.01
C ASP A 370 15.89 -11.91 11.72
N ARG A 371 16.16 -11.79 13.03
CA ARG A 371 15.89 -10.56 13.80
C ARG A 371 16.72 -9.39 13.28
N ARG A 372 16.03 -8.35 12.79
CA ARG A 372 16.60 -7.06 12.39
C ARG A 372 15.50 -6.00 12.30
N THR A 373 15.85 -4.75 12.56
CA THR A 373 15.04 -3.61 12.17
C THR A 373 15.36 -3.24 10.73
N GLU A 374 14.32 -2.99 9.95
CA GLU A 374 14.37 -2.36 8.63
C GLU A 374 13.20 -1.39 8.49
N LEU A 375 13.51 -0.10 8.44
CA LEU A 375 12.54 0.97 8.23
C LEU A 375 12.93 1.75 6.98
N VAL A 376 11.96 2.13 6.16
CA VAL A 376 12.10 3.15 5.13
C VAL A 376 11.43 4.42 5.60
N PHE A 377 12.02 5.57 5.26
CA PHE A 377 11.46 6.90 5.44
C PHE A 377 11.45 7.59 4.09
N ILE A 378 10.34 8.26 3.78
CA ILE A 378 10.11 8.97 2.53
C ILE A 378 9.51 10.32 2.89
N GLY A 379 10.00 11.37 2.26
CA GLY A 379 9.59 12.73 2.57
C GLY A 379 10.35 13.79 1.80
N THR A 380 10.02 15.05 2.07
CA THR A 380 10.63 16.22 1.41
C THR A 380 11.41 17.04 2.43
N GLU A 381 12.67 17.39 2.13
CA GLU A 381 13.44 18.32 2.97
C GLU A 381 13.56 17.92 4.47
N TYR A 382 13.64 16.62 4.79
CA TYR A 382 13.91 16.16 6.16
C TYR A 382 15.43 16.05 6.44
N ASP A 383 15.79 16.17 7.72
CA ASP A 383 17.16 15.92 8.20
C ASP A 383 17.35 14.43 8.50
N GLU A 384 17.90 13.70 7.52
CA GLU A 384 18.16 12.25 7.64
C GLU A 384 19.03 11.92 8.85
N ASP A 385 20.10 12.68 9.07
CA ASP A 385 21.05 12.44 10.17
C ASP A 385 20.37 12.60 11.53
N ALA A 386 19.50 13.60 11.67
CA ALA A 386 18.72 13.80 12.90
C ALA A 386 17.75 12.62 13.16
N ILE A 387 17.08 12.12 12.12
CA ILE A 387 16.17 10.96 12.27
C ILE A 387 16.96 9.70 12.63
N ARG A 388 18.10 9.45 11.95
CA ARG A 388 18.98 8.32 12.27
C ARG A 388 19.49 8.38 13.71
N ALA A 389 19.92 9.56 14.17
CA ALA A 389 20.37 9.76 15.54
C ALA A 389 19.26 9.50 16.56
N ALA A 390 18.05 10.00 16.33
CA ALA A 390 16.91 9.76 17.21
C ALA A 390 16.53 8.26 17.30
N LEU A 391 16.61 7.53 16.18
CA LEU A 391 16.41 6.08 16.17
C LEU A 391 17.56 5.35 16.88
N ASP A 392 18.82 5.75 16.65
CA ASP A 392 19.96 5.13 17.32
C ASP A 392 19.90 5.32 18.85
N ASP A 393 19.46 6.49 19.33
CA ASP A 393 19.22 6.78 20.74
C ASP A 393 18.05 5.97 21.35
N ALA A 394 17.15 5.46 20.50
CA ALA A 394 16.06 4.58 20.91
C ALA A 394 16.46 3.09 21.04
N LEU A 395 17.64 2.70 20.57
CA LEU A 395 18.14 1.33 20.71
C LEU A 395 18.42 0.99 22.18
N VAL A 396 18.23 -0.27 22.57
CA VAL A 396 18.62 -0.70 23.92
C VAL A 396 20.11 -0.46 24.17
N THR A 397 20.49 -0.01 25.36
CA THR A 397 21.88 0.16 25.79
C THR A 397 22.54 -1.19 26.05
N ASP A 398 23.87 -1.23 26.20
CA ASP A 398 24.58 -2.50 26.46
C ASP A 398 24.17 -3.13 27.80
N GLU A 399 23.85 -2.29 28.79
CA GLU A 399 23.34 -2.71 30.09
C GLU A 399 21.96 -3.35 29.95
N GLU A 400 21.00 -2.68 29.30
CA GLU A 400 19.65 -3.23 29.07
C GLU A 400 19.67 -4.52 28.23
N TRP A 401 20.58 -4.61 27.26
CA TRP A 401 20.77 -5.81 26.45
C TRP A 401 21.28 -6.99 27.26
N THR A 402 22.16 -6.73 28.24
CA THR A 402 22.80 -7.79 29.05
C THR A 402 21.95 -8.20 30.25
N ASP A 403 21.25 -7.25 30.86
CA ASP A 403 20.48 -7.47 32.09
C ASP A 403 19.19 -8.28 31.87
N GLY A 404 18.82 -8.54 30.61
CA GLY A 404 17.68 -9.39 30.25
C GLY A 404 16.33 -8.82 30.71
N GLY A 405 16.27 -7.51 30.94
CA GLY A 405 15.01 -6.83 31.23
C GLY A 405 14.04 -6.96 30.05
N SER A 406 12.75 -7.08 30.34
CA SER A 406 11.68 -6.96 29.35
C SER A 406 11.12 -5.55 29.43
N PRO A 407 11.70 -4.57 28.73
CA PRO A 407 11.15 -3.22 28.73
C PRO A 407 9.74 -3.25 28.13
N THR A 408 8.84 -2.50 28.73
CA THR A 408 7.45 -2.36 28.27
C THR A 408 7.31 -1.12 27.40
N GLY A 409 6.27 -1.09 26.57
CA GLY A 409 5.90 0.09 25.79
C GLY A 409 4.58 -0.12 25.05
N PRO A 410 4.19 0.82 24.18
CA PRO A 410 2.86 0.86 23.57
C PRO A 410 2.73 -0.06 22.35
N PHE A 411 3.66 -1.00 22.14
CA PHE A 411 3.65 -1.86 20.96
C PHE A 411 2.90 -3.17 21.25
N PRO A 412 2.13 -3.69 20.27
CA PRO A 412 1.43 -4.95 20.40
C PRO A 412 2.41 -6.12 20.54
N SER A 413 1.96 -7.18 21.23
CA SER A 413 2.78 -8.37 21.47
C SER A 413 2.12 -9.67 21.04
N GLU A 414 0.82 -9.66 20.74
CA GLU A 414 0.11 -10.81 20.20
C GLU A 414 -0.16 -10.65 18.71
N GLN A 415 -0.07 -11.75 17.95
CA GLN A 415 -0.24 -11.71 16.50
C GLN A 415 -1.64 -11.19 16.12
N GLY A 416 -1.68 -10.19 15.24
CA GLY A 416 -2.90 -9.54 14.78
C GLY A 416 -3.34 -8.35 15.64
N GLU A 417 -2.69 -8.08 16.78
CA GLU A 417 -2.94 -6.85 17.53
C GLU A 417 -2.33 -5.63 16.83
N GLU A 418 -3.06 -4.52 16.85
CA GLU A 418 -2.62 -3.21 16.36
C GLU A 418 -2.63 -2.18 17.50
N THR A 419 -1.73 -1.20 17.45
CA THR A 419 -1.79 -0.01 18.30
C THR A 419 -1.45 1.26 17.52
N VAL A 420 -2.16 2.35 17.82
CA VAL A 420 -1.87 3.69 17.29
C VAL A 420 -0.75 4.32 18.12
N ILE A 421 0.39 4.58 17.49
CA ILE A 421 1.55 5.24 18.11
C ILE A 421 1.39 6.75 18.09
N ARG A 422 0.86 7.29 16.99
CA ARG A 422 0.56 8.71 16.77
C ARG A 422 -0.78 8.86 16.06
N SER A 423 -1.70 9.60 16.66
CA SER A 423 -2.95 10.02 16.03
C SER A 423 -2.73 11.25 15.13
N PRO A 424 -3.63 11.51 14.16
CA PRO A 424 -3.53 12.65 13.26
C PRO A 424 -3.32 14.01 13.95
#